data_AF-A0AAW9XA67-F1
#
_entry.id   AF-A0AAW9XA67-F1
#
_cell.length_a   1.000
_cell.length_b   1.000
_cell.length_c   1.000
_cell.angle_alpha   90.00
_cell.angle_beta   90.00
_cell.angle_gamma   90.00
#
_symmetry.space_group_name_H-M   'P 1'
#
loop_
_entity.id
_entity.type
_entity.pdbx_description
1 polymer ?
#
loop_
_entity_poly.entity_id
_entity_poly.type
_entity_poly.pdbx_seq_one_letter_code
_entity_poly.pdbx_strand_id
1 'polypeptide(L)'
;PNLAELLDLVALGTVADVVPLDANNRILTWQGMSRIRAGKCRPGIKALLEVANRDAQKLAASDLGFALGPRLNAAGRLDDMSVGVALLLCDNIGEARVLANELDALNQTRKEIEQGMQVEALTLCEKLERSRDTLP
;
A
#
# COMPACT_ATOMS: atom_id res chain seq x y z
N PRO A 1 -24.48 4.78 14.02
CA PRO A 1 -23.46 4.00 13.25
C PRO A 1 -22.40 3.39 14.19
N ASN A 2 -21.98 2.16 13.95
CA ASN A 2 -20.92 1.51 14.73
C ASN A 2 -19.55 1.85 14.15
N LEU A 3 -18.79 2.74 14.79
CA LEU A 3 -17.47 3.18 14.31
C LEU A 3 -16.44 2.03 14.22
N ALA A 4 -16.67 0.91 14.92
CA ALA A 4 -15.81 -0.27 14.80
C ALA A 4 -15.77 -0.85 13.38
N GLU A 5 -16.77 -0.56 12.54
CA GLU A 5 -16.84 -0.96 11.13
C GLU A 5 -15.84 -0.22 10.23
N LEU A 6 -15.24 0.86 10.73
CA LEU A 6 -14.24 1.64 10.00
C LEU A 6 -12.79 1.25 10.35
N LEU A 7 -12.60 0.35 11.33
CA LEU A 7 -11.27 0.04 11.85
C LEU A 7 -10.37 -0.66 10.82
N ASP A 8 -10.93 -1.31 9.80
CA ASP A 8 -10.17 -1.87 8.70
C ASP A 8 -9.47 -0.77 7.87
N LEU A 9 -10.16 0.34 7.59
CA LEU A 9 -9.56 1.52 6.98
C LEU A 9 -8.55 2.20 7.90
N VAL A 10 -8.86 2.31 9.20
CA VAL A 10 -7.92 2.89 10.17
C VAL A 10 -6.63 2.10 10.19
N ALA A 11 -6.70 0.77 10.30
CA ALA A 11 -5.50 -0.09 10.28
C ALA A 11 -4.70 0.07 8.98
N LEU A 12 -5.37 0.10 7.83
CA LEU A 12 -4.71 0.30 6.55
C LEU A 12 -4.01 1.65 6.47
N GLY A 13 -4.72 2.75 6.78
CA GLY A 13 -4.16 4.11 6.74
C GLY A 13 -3.02 4.31 7.73
N THR A 14 -3.20 3.90 8.99
CA THR A 14 -2.16 4.01 10.03
C THR A 14 -0.87 3.31 9.60
N VAL A 15 -0.97 2.11 9.02
CA VAL A 15 0.22 1.35 8.63
C VAL A 15 0.79 1.82 7.30
N ALA A 16 -0.04 2.17 6.32
CA ALA A 16 0.40 2.66 5.01
C ALA A 16 1.11 4.02 5.11
N ASP A 17 0.67 4.89 6.02
CA ASP A 17 1.27 6.21 6.28
C ASP A 17 2.42 6.17 7.29
N VAL A 18 2.82 4.97 7.74
CA VAL A 18 3.94 4.77 8.68
C VAL A 18 3.73 5.59 9.97
N VAL A 19 2.48 5.69 10.43
CA VAL A 19 2.13 6.44 11.64
C VAL A 19 2.69 5.70 12.86
N PRO A 20 3.24 6.41 13.87
CA PRO A 20 3.76 5.78 15.07
C PRO A 20 2.72 4.90 15.78
N LEU A 21 3.09 3.64 16.05
CA LEU A 21 2.25 2.69 16.81
C LEU A 21 2.39 2.89 18.32
N ASP A 22 1.98 4.07 18.77
CA ASP A 22 1.74 4.36 20.19
C ASP A 22 0.59 3.50 20.75
N ALA A 23 0.24 3.69 22.01
CA ALA A 23 -0.79 2.87 22.67
C ALA A 23 -2.12 2.85 21.89
N ASN A 24 -2.59 4.01 21.41
CA ASN A 24 -3.89 4.13 20.74
C ASN A 24 -3.82 3.54 19.33
N ASN A 25 -2.82 3.95 18.54
CA ASN A 25 -2.66 3.49 17.17
C ASN A 25 -2.42 1.97 17.11
N ARG A 26 -1.70 1.42 18.09
CA ARG A 26 -1.50 -0.02 18.23
C ARG A 26 -2.81 -0.76 18.48
N ILE A 27 -3.64 -0.26 19.40
CA ILE A 27 -4.95 -0.89 19.72
C ILE A 27 -5.87 -0.83 18.50
N LEU A 28 -6.00 0.35 17.88
CA LEU A 28 -6.88 0.56 16.72
C LEU A 28 -6.45 -0.31 15.53
N THR A 29 -5.15 -0.31 15.23
CA THR A 29 -4.57 -1.14 14.16
C THR A 29 -4.79 -2.62 14.44
N TRP A 30 -4.54 -3.08 15.67
CA TRP A 30 -4.72 -4.49 16.03
C TRP A 30 -6.18 -4.93 15.87
N GLN A 31 -7.13 -4.10 16.31
CA GLN A 31 -8.56 -4.37 16.15
C GLN A 31 -8.96 -4.39 14.67
N GLY A 32 -8.50 -3.42 13.88
CA GLY A 32 -8.76 -3.36 12.44
C GLY A 32 -8.23 -4.59 11.69
N MET A 33 -6.99 -4.97 11.96
CA MET A 33 -6.40 -6.20 11.41
C MET A 33 -7.17 -7.46 11.83
N SER A 34 -7.60 -7.55 13.09
CA SER A 34 -8.38 -8.70 13.57
C SER A 34 -9.73 -8.82 12.84
N ARG A 35 -10.35 -7.69 12.51
CA ARG A 35 -11.56 -7.67 11.68
C ARG A 35 -11.30 -8.13 10.24
N ILE A 36 -10.20 -7.66 9.62
CA ILE A 36 -9.81 -8.08 8.27
C ILE A 36 -9.58 -9.60 8.25
N ARG A 37 -8.84 -10.15 9.23
CA ARG A 37 -8.62 -11.60 9.38
C ARG A 37 -9.92 -12.38 9.56
N ALA A 38 -10.91 -11.81 10.23
CA ALA A 38 -12.25 -12.38 10.39
C ALA A 38 -13.16 -12.20 9.14
N GLY A 39 -12.65 -11.66 8.04
CA GLY A 39 -13.40 -11.40 6.81
C GLY A 39 -14.37 -10.21 6.91
N LYS A 40 -14.29 -9.41 7.99
CA LYS A 40 -15.15 -8.27 8.31
C LYS A 40 -14.51 -6.94 7.89
N CYS A 41 -14.16 -6.85 6.61
CA CYS A 41 -13.60 -5.65 6.00
C CYS A 41 -14.28 -5.35 4.66
N ARG A 42 -14.03 -4.12 4.17
CA ARG A 42 -14.53 -3.61 2.89
C ARG A 42 -14.14 -4.47 1.70
N PRO A 43 -14.98 -4.56 0.67
CA PRO A 43 -14.66 -5.22 -0.60
C PRO A 43 -13.33 -4.76 -1.20
N GLY A 44 -13.04 -3.46 -1.15
CA GLY A 44 -11.77 -2.91 -1.65
C GLY A 44 -10.52 -3.51 -1.00
N ILE A 45 -10.52 -3.65 0.34
CA ILE A 45 -9.40 -4.26 1.06
C ILE A 45 -9.27 -5.74 0.71
N LYS A 46 -10.38 -6.46 0.56
CA LYS A 46 -10.37 -7.86 0.12
C LYS A 46 -9.76 -8.00 -1.28
N ALA A 47 -10.20 -7.18 -2.22
CA ALA A 47 -9.66 -7.18 -3.58
C ALA A 47 -8.16 -6.85 -3.61
N LEU A 48 -7.69 -5.90 -2.79
CA LEU A 48 -6.27 -5.61 -2.67
C LEU A 48 -5.46 -6.80 -2.13
N LEU A 49 -6.00 -7.54 -1.15
CA LEU A 49 -5.36 -8.75 -0.63
C LEU A 49 -5.26 -9.84 -1.72
N GLU A 50 -6.31 -9.99 -2.52
CA GLU A 50 -6.34 -10.94 -3.65
C GLU A 50 -5.24 -10.62 -4.67
N VAL A 51 -5.18 -9.38 -5.19
CA VAL A 51 -4.16 -8.98 -6.19
C VAL A 51 -2.76 -8.95 -5.59
N ALA A 52 -2.63 -8.71 -4.28
CA ALA A 52 -1.36 -8.77 -3.57
C ALA A 52 -0.91 -10.20 -3.22
N ASN A 53 -1.73 -11.22 -3.51
CA ASN A 53 -1.52 -12.61 -3.14
C ASN A 53 -1.23 -12.77 -1.63
N ARG A 54 -2.10 -12.18 -0.80
CA ARG A 54 -2.01 -12.22 0.66
C ARG A 54 -3.22 -12.92 1.27
N ASP A 55 -2.94 -13.88 2.16
CA ASP A 55 -3.96 -14.55 2.95
C ASP A 55 -4.46 -13.64 4.07
N ALA A 56 -5.73 -13.24 3.99
CA ALA A 56 -6.37 -12.39 4.99
C ALA A 56 -6.26 -12.96 6.41
N GLN A 57 -6.32 -14.29 6.59
CA GLN A 57 -6.28 -14.91 7.92
C GLN A 57 -4.91 -14.80 8.59
N LYS A 58 -3.84 -14.72 7.78
CA LYS A 58 -2.45 -14.62 8.23
C LYS A 58 -1.89 -13.20 8.14
N LEU A 59 -2.74 -12.24 7.79
CA LEU A 59 -2.36 -10.86 7.53
C LEU A 59 -1.48 -10.29 8.65
N ALA A 60 -0.28 -9.83 8.32
CA ALA A 60 0.61 -9.09 9.20
C ALA A 60 0.56 -7.58 8.90
N ALA A 61 1.00 -6.74 9.84
CA ALA A 61 1.02 -5.29 9.63
C ALA A 61 1.94 -4.93 8.44
N SER A 62 3.04 -5.65 8.28
CA SER A 62 3.93 -5.52 7.12
C SER A 62 3.21 -5.74 5.79
N ASP A 63 2.18 -6.58 5.71
CA ASP A 63 1.42 -6.75 4.47
C ASP A 63 0.61 -5.50 4.13
N LEU A 64 0.05 -4.83 5.14
CA LEU A 64 -0.62 -3.54 4.94
C LEU A 64 0.38 -2.49 4.42
N GLY A 65 1.57 -2.40 5.05
CA GLY A 65 2.56 -1.37 4.72
C GLY A 65 3.34 -1.61 3.42
N PHE A 66 3.61 -2.87 3.07
CA PHE A 66 4.48 -3.21 1.94
C PHE A 66 3.76 -3.87 0.76
N ALA A 67 2.56 -4.41 0.96
CA ALA A 67 1.79 -5.02 -0.12
C ALA A 67 0.58 -4.14 -0.52
N LEU A 68 -0.19 -3.63 0.45
CA LEU A 68 -1.42 -2.89 0.15
C LEU A 68 -1.17 -1.39 -0.04
N GLY A 69 -0.49 -0.75 0.91
CA GLY A 69 -0.17 0.68 0.89
C GLY A 69 0.46 1.14 -0.42
N PRO A 70 1.49 0.45 -0.96
CA PRO A 70 2.11 0.82 -2.23
C PRO A 70 1.15 0.83 -3.43
N ARG A 71 0.15 -0.06 -3.46
CA ARG A 71 -0.86 -0.11 -4.53
C ARG A 71 -1.81 1.07 -4.46
N LEU A 72 -2.29 1.39 -3.26
CA LEU A 72 -3.11 2.58 -3.04
C LEU A 72 -2.35 3.86 -3.39
N ASN A 73 -1.08 3.94 -3.01
CA ASN A 73 -0.25 5.12 -3.23
C ASN A 73 0.26 5.26 -4.68
N ALA A 74 0.20 4.20 -5.48
CA ALA A 74 0.60 4.25 -6.89
C ALA A 74 -0.33 5.15 -7.72
N ALA A 75 -1.64 5.15 -7.42
CA ALA A 75 -2.61 6.03 -8.07
C ALA A 75 -2.24 7.51 -7.94
N GLY A 76 -1.89 7.97 -6.74
CA GLY A 76 -1.57 9.39 -6.54
C GLY A 76 -0.23 9.87 -7.09
N ARG A 77 0.64 8.97 -7.58
CA ARG A 77 1.96 9.32 -8.13
C ARG A 77 2.02 9.28 -9.65
N LEU A 78 1.18 8.47 -10.28
CA LEU A 78 1.18 8.25 -11.73
C LEU A 78 -0.11 8.66 -12.42
N ASP A 79 -1.23 8.80 -11.69
CA ASP A 79 -2.56 8.98 -12.27
C ASP A 79 -3.52 9.71 -11.29
N ASP A 80 -4.83 9.41 -11.35
CA ASP A 80 -5.88 9.96 -10.50
C ASP A 80 -6.06 9.19 -9.16
N MET A 81 -5.90 9.89 -8.03
CA MET A 81 -6.19 9.40 -6.67
C MET A 81 -7.64 8.89 -6.50
N SER A 82 -8.57 9.31 -7.36
CA SER A 82 -9.98 8.92 -7.31
C SER A 82 -10.18 7.41 -7.34
N VAL A 83 -9.31 6.66 -8.04
CA VAL A 83 -9.38 5.19 -8.13
C VAL A 83 -9.17 4.53 -6.76
N GLY A 84 -8.19 5.01 -5.99
CA GLY A 84 -7.91 4.49 -4.65
C GLY A 84 -9.06 4.76 -3.67
N VAL A 85 -9.64 5.96 -3.74
CA VAL A 85 -10.80 6.33 -2.92
C VAL A 85 -12.03 5.52 -3.33
N ALA A 86 -12.31 5.40 -4.63
CA ALA A 86 -13.42 4.60 -5.16
C ALA A 86 -13.32 3.14 -4.69
N LEU A 87 -12.12 2.55 -4.74
CA LEU A 87 -11.88 1.20 -4.25
C LEU A 87 -12.24 1.03 -2.77
N LEU A 88 -11.84 1.97 -1.92
CA LEU A 88 -12.10 1.90 -0.47
C LEU A 88 -13.56 2.20 -0.10
N LEU A 89 -14.31 2.86 -0.98
CA LEU A 89 -15.74 3.14 -0.83
C LEU A 89 -16.64 2.11 -1.54
N CYS A 90 -16.07 1.22 -2.35
CA CYS A 90 -16.84 0.27 -3.14
C CYS A 90 -17.53 -0.79 -2.27
N ASP A 91 -18.83 -0.99 -2.52
CA ASP A 91 -19.67 -1.97 -1.82
C ASP A 91 -19.80 -3.31 -2.58
N ASN A 92 -19.29 -3.39 -3.82
CA ASN A 92 -19.35 -4.57 -4.68
C ASN A 92 -17.97 -5.18 -4.91
N ILE A 93 -17.79 -6.46 -4.59
CA ILE A 93 -16.51 -7.14 -4.78
C ILE A 93 -16.07 -7.24 -6.26
N GLY A 94 -17.00 -7.30 -7.21
CA GLY A 94 -16.69 -7.35 -8.63
C GLY A 94 -16.05 -6.05 -9.12
N GLU A 95 -16.63 -4.92 -8.76
CA GLU A 95 -16.09 -3.59 -9.07
C GLU A 95 -14.78 -3.33 -8.32
N ALA A 96 -14.72 -3.70 -7.03
CA ALA A 96 -13.50 -3.59 -6.24
C ALA A 96 -12.33 -4.38 -6.86
N ARG A 97 -12.57 -5.54 -7.47
CA ARG A 97 -11.54 -6.31 -8.18
C ARG A 97 -11.03 -5.59 -9.42
N VAL A 98 -11.92 -4.94 -10.18
CA VAL A 98 -11.50 -4.14 -11.36
C VAL A 98 -10.56 -3.03 -10.91
N LEU A 99 -11.00 -2.22 -9.93
CA LEU A 99 -10.21 -1.11 -9.39
C LEU A 99 -8.89 -1.58 -8.74
N ALA A 100 -8.89 -2.72 -8.03
CA ALA A 100 -7.67 -3.26 -7.42
C ALA A 100 -6.64 -3.73 -8.46
N ASN A 101 -7.09 -4.30 -9.59
CA ASN A 101 -6.19 -4.67 -10.70
C ASN A 101 -5.60 -3.44 -11.39
N GLU A 102 -6.39 -2.37 -11.54
CA GLU A 102 -5.90 -1.09 -12.08
C GLU A 102 -4.81 -0.50 -11.16
N LEU A 103 -5.04 -0.47 -9.85
CA LEU A 103 -4.02 -0.04 -8.89
C LEU A 103 -2.77 -0.95 -8.87
N ASP A 104 -2.94 -2.26 -9.08
CA ASP A 104 -1.81 -3.18 -9.20
C ASP A 104 -0.97 -2.86 -10.44
N ALA A 105 -1.61 -2.65 -11.59
CA ALA A 105 -0.94 -2.25 -12.82
C ALA A 105 -0.16 -0.93 -12.64
N LEU A 106 -0.79 0.09 -12.06
CA LEU A 106 -0.12 1.37 -11.73
C LEU A 106 1.08 1.14 -10.81
N ASN A 107 0.94 0.28 -9.80
CA ASN A 107 2.05 -0.04 -8.90
C ASN A 107 3.21 -0.78 -9.58
N GLN A 108 2.95 -1.62 -10.58
CA GLN A 108 4.02 -2.25 -11.35
C GLN A 108 4.75 -1.22 -12.23
N THR A 109 4.02 -0.39 -12.97
CA THR A 109 4.60 0.71 -13.74
C THR A 109 5.46 1.62 -12.86
N ARG A 110 4.96 1.93 -11.65
CA ARG A 110 5.68 2.74 -10.67
C ARG A 110 7.01 2.10 -10.26
N LYS A 111 7.02 0.80 -9.99
CA LYS A 111 8.24 0.06 -9.63
C LYS A 111 9.25 0.01 -10.77
N GLU A 112 8.80 -0.17 -12.01
CA GLU A 112 9.66 -0.17 -13.20
C GLU A 112 10.37 1.19 -13.36
N ILE A 113 9.63 2.28 -13.21
CA ILE A 113 10.18 3.64 -13.26
C ILE A 113 11.17 3.86 -12.11
N GLU A 114 10.81 3.51 -10.88
CA GLU A 114 11.68 3.66 -9.70
C GLU A 114 12.98 2.85 -9.85
N GLN A 115 12.90 1.64 -10.41
CA GLN A 115 14.08 0.80 -10.65
C GLN A 115 15.03 1.44 -11.68
N GLY A 116 14.49 1.99 -12.76
CA GLY A 116 15.28 2.73 -13.75
C GLY A 116 16.00 3.93 -13.12
N MET A 117 15.27 4.74 -12.36
CA MET A 117 15.82 5.90 -11.64
C MET A 117 16.92 5.50 -10.64
N GLN A 118 16.74 4.38 -9.92
CA GLN A 118 17.72 3.89 -8.96
C GLN A 118 19.04 3.51 -9.65
N VAL A 119 18.98 2.81 -10.79
CA VAL A 119 20.17 2.40 -11.56
C VAL A 119 20.93 3.63 -12.08
N GLU A 120 20.22 4.61 -12.61
CA GLU A 120 20.82 5.87 -13.07
C GLU A 120 21.50 6.63 -11.92
N ALA A 121 20.85 6.72 -10.77
CA ALA A 121 21.39 7.37 -9.57
C ALA A 121 22.66 6.67 -9.07
N LEU A 122 22.68 5.33 -9.00
CA LEU A 122 23.86 4.57 -8.60
C LEU A 122 25.02 4.77 -9.58
N THR A 123 24.73 4.75 -10.88
CA THR A 123 25.75 5.00 -11.92
C THR A 123 26.37 6.40 -11.78
N LEU A 124 25.57 7.40 -11.42
CA LEU A 124 26.05 8.76 -11.16
C LEU A 124 26.92 8.82 -9.89
N CYS A 125 26.50 8.18 -8.81
CA CYS A 125 27.27 8.09 -7.57
C CYS A 125 28.65 7.44 -7.79
N GLU A 126 28.71 6.33 -8.52
CA GLU A 126 29.98 5.66 -8.84
C GLU A 126 30.93 6.55 -9.65
N LYS A 127 30.39 7.33 -10.60
CA LYS A 127 31.17 8.31 -11.38
C LYS A 127 31.72 9.43 -10.50
N LEU A 128 30.91 9.93 -9.56
CA LEU A 128 31.31 10.96 -8.61
C LEU A 128 32.40 10.46 -7.65
N GLU A 129 32.27 9.24 -7.12
CA GLU A 129 33.28 8.63 -6.24
C GLU A 129 34.62 8.46 -6.95
N ARG A 130 34.62 7.93 -8.18
CA ARG A 130 35.84 7.79 -9.00
C ARG A 130 36.50 9.13 -9.30
N SER A 131 35.70 10.17 -9.58
CA SER A 131 36.24 11.51 -9.81
C SER A 131 36.90 12.10 -8.55
N ARG A 132 36.45 11.70 -7.35
CA ARG A 132 37.02 12.14 -6.07
C ARG A 132 38.37 11.50 -5.75
N ASP A 133 38.56 10.24 -6.13
CA ASP A 133 39.85 9.53 -6.00
C ASP A 133 40.91 10.01 -7.01
N THR A 134 40.49 10.74 -8.06
CA THR A 134 41.39 11.33 -9.06
C THR A 134 41.68 12.83 -8.84
N LEU A 135 41.16 13.42 -7.77
CA LEU A 135 41.53 14.78 -7.38
C LEU A 135 42.88 14.74 -6.63
N PRO A 136 43.85 15.61 -7.00
CA PRO A 136 45.17 15.65 -6.36
C PRO A 136 45.13 16.05 -4.88
#